data_AF-W9THV2-F1
#
_entry.id   AF-W9THV2-F1
#
_cell.length_a   1.000
_cell.length_b   1.000
_cell.length_c   1.000
_cell.angle_alpha   90.00
_cell.angle_beta   90.00
_cell.angle_gamma   90.00
#
_symmetry.space_group_name_H-M   'P 1'
#
loop_
_entity.id
_entity.type
_entity.pdbx_description
1 polymer ?
#
loop_
_entity_poly.entity_id
_entity_poly.type
_entity_poly.pdbx_seq_one_letter_code
_entity_poly.pdbx_strand_id
1 'polypeptide(L)'
;MRAGLFRPEEFKDNCGFGLIAHMQGEASHHLLKTAIQSLTCMTHRGGINADGKTGDGCGLLMQKPDAFLRAKLSSISMPSCRRSMRSA
;
A
#
# COMPACT_ATOMS: atom_id res chain seq x y z
N MET A 1 33.93 -28.54 -14.87
CA MET A 1 32.88 -28.20 -13.88
C MET A 1 31.57 -28.07 -14.64
N ARG A 2 30.53 -28.81 -14.29
CA ARG A 2 29.20 -28.61 -14.89
C ARG A 2 28.71 -27.23 -14.46
N ALA A 3 28.36 -26.38 -15.42
CA ALA A 3 27.61 -25.17 -15.14
C ALA A 3 26.35 -25.57 -14.35
N GLY A 4 26.09 -24.88 -13.24
CA GLY A 4 24.90 -25.13 -12.43
C GLY A 4 23.62 -24.91 -13.26
N LEU A 5 22.49 -25.43 -12.80
CA LEU A 5 21.19 -25.28 -13.45
C LEU A 5 20.65 -23.83 -13.41
N PHE A 6 21.35 -22.92 -12.74
CA PHE A 6 20.96 -21.52 -12.62
C PHE A 6 21.44 -20.73 -13.84
N ARG A 7 20.50 -20.08 -14.52
CA ARG A 7 20.75 -19.12 -15.59
C ARG A 7 20.42 -17.71 -15.08
N PRO A 8 21.40 -16.80 -14.98
CA PRO A 8 21.17 -15.42 -14.53
C PRO A 8 20.08 -14.70 -15.34
N GLU A 9 19.92 -15.05 -16.61
CA GLU A 9 18.91 -14.50 -17.51
C GLU A 9 17.46 -14.84 -17.10
N GLU A 10 17.25 -15.84 -16.23
CA GLU A 10 15.93 -16.27 -15.76
C GLU A 10 15.45 -15.53 -14.51
N PHE A 11 16.31 -14.76 -13.84
CA PHE A 11 15.94 -14.01 -12.64
C PHE A 11 15.05 -12.80 -13.00
N LYS A 12 13.82 -12.79 -12.48
CA LYS A 12 12.89 -11.67 -12.60
C LYS A 12 12.44 -11.25 -11.21
N ASP A 13 12.81 -10.04 -10.81
CA ASP A 13 12.26 -9.41 -9.61
C ASP A 13 10.81 -8.98 -9.89
N ASN A 14 9.91 -9.32 -8.98
CA ASN A 14 8.48 -9.14 -9.17
C ASN A 14 7.89 -8.43 -7.95
N CYS A 15 7.85 -7.10 -8.03
CA CYS A 15 7.14 -6.22 -7.12
C CYS A 15 6.55 -5.06 -7.91
N GLY A 16 5.48 -4.45 -7.38
CA GLY A 16 4.84 -3.27 -7.95
C GLY A 16 4.60 -2.22 -6.87
N PHE A 17 4.87 -0.96 -7.17
CA PHE A 17 4.55 0.17 -6.30
C PHE A 17 3.82 1.25 -7.10
N GLY A 18 3.03 2.07 -6.41
CA GLY A 18 2.31 3.18 -7.01
C GLY A 18 2.04 4.27 -5.99
N LEU A 19 1.76 5.48 -6.48
CA LEU A 19 1.40 6.63 -5.67
C LEU A 19 0.23 7.36 -6.32
N ILE A 20 -0.71 7.80 -5.50
CA ILE A 20 -1.83 8.64 -5.92
C ILE A 20 -2.04 9.72 -4.87
N ALA A 21 -2.28 10.95 -5.30
CA ALA A 21 -2.47 12.10 -4.44
C ALA A 21 -3.61 12.99 -4.94
N HIS A 22 -4.27 13.69 -4.02
CA HIS A 22 -5.20 14.75 -4.37
C HIS A 22 -4.42 16.03 -4.62
N MET A 23 -4.57 16.66 -5.79
CA MET A 23 -3.78 17.83 -6.18
C MET A 23 -4.02 19.04 -5.25
N GLN A 24 -5.24 19.18 -4.73
CA GLN A 24 -5.62 20.23 -3.76
C GLN A 24 -5.44 19.81 -2.30
N GLY A 25 -4.94 18.60 -2.02
CA GLY A 25 -4.76 18.11 -0.65
C GLY A 25 -6.05 17.76 0.10
N GLU A 26 -7.19 17.67 -0.59
CA GLU A 26 -8.46 17.30 0.03
C GLU A 26 -8.52 15.79 0.32
N ALA A 27 -8.96 15.46 1.53
CA ALA A 27 -9.09 14.07 1.95
C ALA A 27 -10.25 13.40 1.20
N SER A 28 -9.96 12.33 0.46
CA SER A 28 -10.95 11.64 -0.36
C SER A 28 -10.88 10.13 -0.21
N HIS A 29 -12.01 9.51 0.13
CA HIS A 29 -12.14 8.05 0.20
C HIS A 29 -12.06 7.39 -1.19
N HIS A 30 -12.26 8.16 -2.26
CA HIS A 30 -12.04 7.69 -3.64
C HIS A 30 -10.58 7.28 -3.86
N LEU A 31 -9.62 8.06 -3.36
CA LEU A 31 -8.19 7.73 -3.48
C LEU A 31 -7.85 6.38 -2.85
N LEU A 32 -8.43 6.09 -1.68
CA LEU A 32 -8.24 4.81 -1.00
C LEU A 32 -8.80 3.64 -1.83
N LYS A 33 -10.02 3.78 -2.35
CA LYS A 33 -10.64 2.74 -3.21
C LYS A 33 -9.82 2.50 -4.48
N THR A 34 -9.37 3.57 -5.13
CA THR A 34 -8.53 3.48 -6.34
C THR A 34 -7.19 2.81 -6.04
N ALA A 35 -6.55 3.13 -4.92
CA ALA A 35 -5.30 2.50 -4.51
C ALA A 35 -5.48 1.00 -4.24
N ILE A 36 -6.56 0.59 -3.56
CA ILE A 36 -6.89 -0.83 -3.34
C ILE A 36 -7.12 -1.54 -4.69
N GLN A 37 -7.89 -0.94 -5.60
CA GLN A 37 -8.10 -1.51 -6.93
C GLN A 37 -6.79 -1.66 -7.70
N SER A 38 -5.88 -0.68 -7.57
CA SER A 38 -4.57 -0.72 -8.23
C SER A 38 -3.71 -1.86 -7.69
N LEU A 39 -3.71 -2.10 -6.37
CA LEU A 39 -3.03 -3.25 -5.74
C LEU A 39 -3.58 -4.57 -6.31
N THR A 40 -4.91 -4.70 -6.45
CA THR A 40 -5.53 -5.89 -7.05
C THR A 40 -5.05 -6.13 -8.48
N CYS A 41 -4.95 -5.07 -9.30
CA CYS A 41 -4.44 -5.17 -10.67
C CYS A 41 -2.96 -5.61 -10.74
N MET A 42 -2.19 -5.38 -9.67
CA MET A 42 -0.78 -5.78 -9.57
C MET A 42 -0.58 -7.20 -9.03
N THR A 43 -1.64 -7.99 -8.79
CA THR A 43 -1.52 -9.35 -8.22
C THR A 43 -0.66 -10.29 -9.06
N HIS A 44 -0.63 -10.12 -10.38
CA HIS A 44 0.26 -10.88 -11.27
C HIS A 44 1.76 -10.66 -10.99
N ARG A 45 2.09 -9.60 -10.23
CA ARG A 45 3.43 -9.27 -9.77
C ARG A 45 3.74 -9.73 -8.36
N GLY A 46 2.74 -10.20 -7.60
CA GLY A 46 2.94 -10.68 -6.25
C GLY A 46 3.37 -12.14 -6.23
N GLY A 47 4.20 -12.52 -5.27
CA GLY A 47 4.44 -13.93 -4.97
C GLY A 47 3.20 -14.57 -4.36
N ILE A 48 2.88 -15.78 -4.84
CA ILE A 48 1.82 -16.63 -4.30
C ILE A 48 2.50 -17.85 -3.68
N ASN A 49 2.16 -18.13 -2.43
CA ASN A 49 2.66 -19.29 -1.71
C ASN A 49 2.12 -20.61 -2.28
N ALA A 50 2.68 -21.73 -1.82
CA ALA A 50 2.33 -23.06 -2.32
C ALA A 50 0.85 -23.46 -2.13
N ASP A 51 0.10 -22.76 -1.28
CA ASP A 51 -1.33 -22.98 -1.07
C ASP A 51 -2.21 -22.36 -2.17
N GLY A 52 -1.63 -21.56 -3.07
CA GLY A 52 -2.34 -20.86 -4.14
C GLY A 52 -3.29 -19.77 -3.65
N LYS A 53 -3.24 -19.42 -2.35
CA LYS A 53 -4.18 -18.49 -1.70
C LYS A 53 -3.46 -17.36 -0.97
N THR A 54 -2.36 -17.67 -0.31
CA THR A 54 -1.61 -16.72 0.52
C THR A 54 -0.57 -16.01 -0.35
N GLY A 55 -0.62 -14.68 -0.36
CA GLY A 55 0.43 -13.87 -0.99
C GLY A 55 1.54 -13.51 -0.01
N ASP A 56 2.72 -13.15 -0.51
CA ASP A 56 3.85 -12.72 0.32
C ASP A 56 3.55 -11.42 1.09
N GLY A 57 2.78 -10.53 0.47
CA GLY A 57 2.27 -9.33 1.13
C GLY A 57 1.95 -8.19 0.16
N CYS A 58 1.06 -7.31 0.61
CA CYS A 58 0.82 -6.00 0.00
C CYS A 58 0.47 -4.99 1.10
N GLY A 59 0.60 -3.69 0.81
CA GLY A 59 0.36 -2.66 1.79
C GLY A 59 0.03 -1.30 1.20
N LEU A 60 -0.52 -0.42 2.04
CA LEU A 60 -0.87 0.94 1.69
C LEU A 60 -0.40 1.89 2.79
N LEU A 61 0.28 2.96 2.40
CA LEU A 61 0.55 4.10 3.26
C LEU A 61 -0.46 5.20 2.95
N MET A 62 -1.18 5.70 3.97
CA MET A 62 -2.14 6.79 3.82
C MET A 62 -2.09 7.77 4.98
N GLN A 63 -2.65 8.96 4.77
CA GLN A 63 -2.87 9.91 5.84
C GLN A 63 -3.73 9.29 6.95
N LYS A 64 -3.38 9.60 8.22
CA LYS A 64 -4.14 9.15 9.39
C LYS A 64 -5.64 9.45 9.23
N PRO A 65 -6.54 8.45 9.28
CA PRO A 65 -7.98 8.66 9.15
C PRO A 65 -8.55 9.22 10.46
N ASP A 66 -8.35 10.52 10.68
CA ASP A 66 -8.61 11.20 11.95
C ASP A 66 -10.07 11.04 12.43
N ALA A 67 -11.04 11.29 11.56
CA ALA A 67 -12.46 11.17 11.89
C ALA A 67 -12.85 9.75 12.34
N PHE A 68 -12.35 8.72 11.64
CA PHE A 68 -12.61 7.33 12.01
C PHE A 68 -11.99 6.97 13.36
N LEU A 69 -10.73 7.35 13.58
CA LEU A 69 -10.03 7.05 14.83
C LEU A 69 -10.68 7.75 16.03
N ARG A 70 -11.04 9.03 15.90
CA ARG A 70 -11.75 9.76 16.98
C ARG A 70 -13.11 9.15 17.29
N ALA A 71 -13.85 8.71 16.28
CA ALA A 71 -15.13 8.04 16.48
C ALA A 71 -14.99 6.70 17.23
N LYS A 72 -13.87 5.98 17.05
CA LYS A 72 -13.62 4.70 17.73
C LYS A 72 -12.93 4.83 19.08
N LEU A 73 -12.20 5.92 19.32
CA LEU A 73 -11.43 6.17 20.54
C LEU A 73 -12.10 7.23 21.42
N SER A 74 -13.42 7.16 21.61
CA SER A 74 -14.19 8.16 22.35
C SER A 74 -13.78 8.29 23.83
N SER A 75 -13.19 7.26 24.41
CA SER A 75 -12.72 7.22 25.80
C SER A 75 -11.27 7.68 26.00
N ILE A 76 -10.52 7.94 24.92
CA ILE A 76 -9.10 8.29 24.96
C ILE A 76 -8.89 9.65 24.30
N SER A 77 -8.27 10.58 25.02
CA SER A 77 -7.90 11.88 24.47
C SER A 77 -6.84 11.71 23.37
N MET A 78 -7.26 11.85 22.11
CA MET A 78 -6.32 11.85 20.99
C MET A 78 -5.67 13.22 20.83
N PRO A 79 -4.32 13.31 20.82
CA PRO A 79 -3.63 14.58 20.60
C PRO A 79 -4.07 15.21 19.27
N SER A 80 -4.04 16.54 19.22
CA SER A 80 -4.30 17.26 17.98
C SER A 80 -3.20 16.91 16.98
N CYS A 81 -3.60 16.34 15.84
CA CYS A 81 -2.67 16.11 14.74
C CYS A 81 -2.32 17.49 14.18
N ARG A 82 -1.14 18.02 14.52
CA ARG A 82 -0.63 19.24 13.89
C ARG A 82 -0.63 18.98 12.38
N ARG A 83 -1.49 19.70 11.65
CA ARG A 83 -1.55 19.68 10.18
C ARG A 83 -0.26 20.29 9.62
N SER A 84 0.87 19.60 9.73
CA SER A 84 2.11 20.00 9.04
C SER A 84 2.06 19.49 7.61
N MET A 85 1.23 20.13 6.80
CA MET A 85 1.31 20.24 5.32
C MET A 85 0.20 21.19 4.83
N ARG A 86 0.03 22.29 5.58
CA ARG A 86 -0.59 23.58 5.19
C ARG A 86 -0.21 24.13 3.83
N SER A 87 1.07 23.98 3.55
CA SER A 87 1.85 24.90 2.74
C SER A 87 3.12 24.18 2.30
N ALA A 88 3.01 23.44 1.22
CA ALA A 88 4.07 23.20 0.25
C ALA A 88 3.42 23.37 -1.13
#